data_AF-A0A4Q7PBF9-F1
#
_entry.id   AF-A0A4Q7PBF9-F1
#
_cell.length_a   1.000
_cell.length_b   1.000
_cell.length_c   1.000
_cell.angle_alpha   90.00
_cell.angle_beta   90.00
_cell.angle_gamma   90.00
#
_symmetry.space_group_name_H-M   'P 1'
#
loop_
_entity.id
_entity.type
_entity.pdbx_description
1 polymer ?
#
loop_
_entity_poly.entity_id
_entity_poly.type
_entity_poly.pdbx_seq_one_letter_code
_entity_poly.pdbx_strand_id
1 'polypeptide(L)'
;MLIRIKQKSSSGNLQNFITFASKPIKDEMKIALIAHDGKKADMVHFLSGFREQLNHSDIELVATGTTGSHIEKAGFKVQRLLSGPLGGDAQIASMAAQKELDMVIFFRDPLDKHPHEPDVQMLMRICDVHNIPLATNPAAAGLMFQQLTSRLKS
;
A
#
# COMPACT_ATOMS: atom_id res chain seq x y z
N MET A 1 46.36 -25.57 -2.98
CA MET A 1 45.22 -26.21 -2.30
C MET A 1 43.99 -25.32 -2.51
N LEU A 2 43.21 -25.60 -3.56
CA LEU A 2 41.95 -24.90 -3.85
C LEU A 2 40.88 -25.42 -2.89
N ILE A 3 40.46 -24.58 -1.94
CA ILE A 3 39.36 -24.92 -1.04
C ILE A 3 38.05 -24.71 -1.80
N ARG A 4 37.47 -25.82 -2.24
CA ARG A 4 36.17 -25.91 -2.88
C ARG A 4 35.09 -25.76 -1.80
N ILE A 5 34.53 -24.56 -1.63
CA ILE A 5 33.38 -24.34 -0.75
C ILE A 5 32.16 -24.98 -1.41
N LYS A 6 31.70 -26.12 -0.87
CA LYS A 6 30.43 -26.74 -1.25
C LYS A 6 29.29 -25.79 -0.86
N GLN A 7 28.56 -25.26 -1.83
CA GLN A 7 27.24 -24.67 -1.55
C GLN A 7 26.29 -25.79 -1.10
N LYS A 8 25.81 -25.68 0.13
CA LYS A 8 24.70 -26.47 0.65
C LYS A 8 23.41 -25.77 0.20
N SER A 9 22.56 -26.45 -0.57
CA SER A 9 21.29 -25.91 -1.05
C SER A 9 20.37 -25.54 0.13
N SER A 10 20.07 -24.26 0.28
CA SER A 10 19.22 -23.68 1.33
C SER A 10 17.80 -23.38 0.83
N SER A 11 17.21 -24.26 0.03
CA SER A 11 15.83 -24.11 -0.47
C SER A 11 14.76 -24.21 0.62
N GLY A 12 15.09 -24.67 1.83
CA GLY A 12 14.13 -24.84 2.94
C GLY A 12 13.84 -23.61 3.80
N ASN A 13 14.50 -22.47 3.59
CA ASN A 13 14.40 -21.31 4.49
C ASN A 13 13.66 -20.10 3.88
N LEU A 14 13.54 -20.03 2.55
CA LEU A 14 12.93 -18.89 1.88
C LEU A 14 11.39 -18.92 1.95
N GLN A 15 10.77 -20.10 1.80
CA GLN A 15 9.31 -20.24 1.96
C GLN A 15 8.86 -19.82 3.37
N ASN A 16 9.55 -20.28 4.42
CA ASN A 16 9.21 -19.94 5.80
C ASN A 16 9.44 -18.45 6.11
N PHE A 17 10.46 -17.83 5.51
CA PHE A 17 10.71 -16.40 5.64
C PHE A 17 9.66 -15.56 4.92
N ILE A 18 9.22 -15.97 3.72
CA ILE A 18 8.14 -15.30 2.98
C ILE A 18 6.81 -15.42 3.75
N THR A 19 6.50 -16.58 4.32
CA THR A 19 5.30 -16.78 5.16
C THR A 19 5.36 -15.98 6.47
N PHE A 20 6.55 -15.80 7.06
CA PHE A 20 6.73 -14.91 8.21
C PHE A 20 6.60 -13.43 7.85
N ALA A 21 7.11 -13.03 6.68
CA ALA A 21 7.14 -11.64 6.21
C ALA A 21 5.83 -11.17 5.56
N SER A 22 4.95 -12.09 5.14
CA SER A 22 3.70 -11.76 4.45
C SER A 22 2.52 -12.55 4.99
N LYS A 23 1.46 -11.83 5.37
CA LYS A 23 0.15 -12.39 5.68
C LYS A 23 -0.33 -13.25 4.49
N PRO A 24 -1.02 -14.38 4.71
CA PRO A 24 -1.69 -15.08 3.62
C PRO A 24 -2.61 -14.11 2.89
N ILE A 25 -2.48 -14.04 1.57
CA ILE A 25 -3.32 -13.17 0.75
C ILE A 25 -4.73 -13.71 0.85
N LYS A 26 -5.64 -12.84 1.29
CA LYS A 26 -7.05 -13.14 1.39
C LYS A 26 -7.70 -13.03 0.01
N ASP A 27 -8.81 -13.73 -0.16
CA ASP A 27 -9.67 -13.60 -1.33
C ASP A 27 -10.25 -12.18 -1.47
N GLU A 28 -10.26 -11.37 -0.40
CA GLU A 28 -10.61 -9.95 -0.46
C GLU A 28 -9.46 -9.11 0.13
N MET A 29 -9.01 -8.10 -0.61
CA MET A 29 -7.94 -7.18 -0.23
C MET A 29 -8.46 -5.75 -0.02
N LYS A 30 -8.05 -5.12 1.08
CA LYS A 30 -8.34 -3.71 1.34
C LYS A 30 -7.09 -2.85 1.27
N ILE A 31 -7.10 -1.85 0.37
CA ILE A 31 -5.94 -1.01 0.06
C ILE A 31 -6.26 0.45 0.39
N ALA A 32 -5.48 1.03 1.30
CA ALA A 32 -5.58 2.44 1.62
C ALA A 32 -4.71 3.30 0.70
N LEU A 33 -5.27 4.41 0.20
CA LEU A 33 -4.65 5.30 -0.77
C LEU A 33 -4.60 6.74 -0.25
N ILE A 34 -3.39 7.29 -0.18
CA ILE A 34 -3.13 8.64 0.32
C ILE A 34 -2.17 9.32 -0.64
N ALA A 35 -2.43 10.58 -0.97
CA ALA A 35 -1.50 11.40 -1.74
C ALA A 35 -1.47 12.83 -1.22
N HIS A 36 -0.27 13.40 -1.07
CA HIS A 36 -0.12 14.85 -0.91
C HIS A 36 -0.65 15.58 -2.15
N ASP A 37 -0.93 16.88 -2.05
CA ASP A 37 -1.58 17.64 -3.12
C ASP A 37 -0.85 17.54 -4.45
N GLY A 38 0.47 17.71 -4.46
CA GLY A 38 1.32 17.54 -5.65
C GLY A 38 1.40 16.12 -6.22
N LYS A 39 0.79 15.12 -5.56
CA LYS A 39 0.89 13.69 -5.90
C LYS A 39 -0.44 13.02 -6.26
N LYS A 40 -1.54 13.75 -6.25
CA LYS A 40 -2.87 13.20 -6.57
C LYS A 40 -2.99 12.78 -8.04
N ALA A 41 -2.38 13.54 -8.95
CA ALA A 41 -2.30 13.16 -10.36
C ALA A 41 -1.49 11.87 -10.54
N ASP A 42 -0.35 11.76 -9.87
CA ASP A 42 0.50 10.55 -9.87
C ASP A 42 -0.29 9.33 -9.34
N MET A 43 -1.09 9.50 -8.28
CA MET A 43 -1.95 8.45 -7.74
C MET A 43 -2.98 7.97 -8.76
N VAL A 44 -3.68 8.88 -9.42
CA VAL A 44 -4.66 8.52 -10.46
C VAL A 44 -3.99 7.84 -11.65
N HIS A 45 -2.82 8.34 -12.09
CA HIS A 45 -2.05 7.73 -13.17
C HIS A 45 -1.61 6.31 -12.81
N PHE A 46 -1.12 6.12 -11.59
CA PHE A 46 -0.74 4.82 -11.06
C PHE A 46 -1.91 3.82 -11.13
N LEU A 47 -3.07 4.16 -10.56
CA LEU A 47 -4.24 3.28 -10.58
C LEU A 47 -4.72 2.98 -12.01
N SER A 48 -4.64 3.96 -12.91
CA SER A 48 -5.00 3.78 -14.32
C SER A 48 -4.13 2.73 -15.01
N GLY A 49 -2.86 2.63 -14.65
CA GLY A 49 -1.96 1.58 -15.14
C GLY A 49 -2.31 0.16 -14.64
N PHE A 50 -3.13 0.05 -13.59
CA PHE A 50 -3.59 -1.22 -13.01
C PHE A 50 -5.11 -1.41 -13.12
N ARG A 51 -5.77 -0.68 -14.01
CA ARG A 51 -7.25 -0.65 -14.09
C ARG A 51 -7.87 -2.03 -14.31
N GLU A 52 -7.26 -2.86 -15.15
CA GLU A 52 -7.75 -4.21 -15.40
C GLU A 52 -7.70 -5.09 -14.14
N GLN A 53 -6.63 -4.99 -13.37
CA GLN A 53 -6.44 -5.73 -12.12
C GLN A 53 -7.36 -5.21 -11.01
N LEU A 54 -7.61 -3.89 -10.99
CA LEU A 54 -8.48 -3.22 -10.02
C LEU A 54 -9.97 -3.47 -10.26
N ASN A 55 -10.37 -3.93 -11.45
CA ASN A 55 -11.76 -4.27 -11.75
C ASN A 55 -12.19 -5.63 -11.17
N HIS A 56 -11.30 -6.35 -10.49
CA HIS A 56 -11.66 -7.57 -9.77
C HIS A 56 -12.58 -7.25 -8.58
N SER A 57 -13.56 -8.11 -8.29
CA SER A 57 -14.53 -7.93 -7.18
C SER A 57 -13.91 -7.88 -5.78
N ASP A 58 -12.63 -8.25 -5.71
CA ASP A 58 -11.94 -8.65 -4.50
C ASP A 58 -10.98 -7.57 -4.00
N ILE A 59 -10.97 -6.39 -4.63
CA ILE A 59 -10.16 -5.25 -4.18
C ILE A 59 -11.08 -4.11 -3.74
N GLU A 60 -10.99 -3.78 -2.45
CA GLU A 60 -11.63 -2.62 -1.87
C GLU A 60 -10.61 -1.48 -1.72
N LEU A 61 -10.90 -0.34 -2.34
CA LEU A 61 -10.10 0.87 -2.18
C LEU A 61 -10.70 1.77 -1.10
N VAL A 62 -9.87 2.27 -0.20
CA VAL A 62 -10.21 3.33 0.76
C VAL A 62 -9.21 4.48 0.63
N ALA A 63 -9.64 5.73 0.70
CA ALA A 63 -8.77 6.88 0.48
C ALA A 63 -9.12 8.09 1.34
N THR A 64 -8.11 8.91 1.65
CA THR A 64 -8.34 10.22 2.29
C THR A 64 -9.12 11.16 1.38
N GLY A 65 -9.89 12.08 1.96
CA GLY A 65 -10.99 12.77 1.30
C GLY A 65 -10.68 13.39 -0.07
N THR A 66 -9.59 14.16 -0.19
CA THR A 66 -9.21 14.81 -1.46
C THR A 66 -8.57 13.84 -2.44
N THR A 67 -7.77 12.88 -1.97
CA THR A 67 -7.22 11.77 -2.79
C THR A 67 -8.35 10.96 -3.40
N GLY A 68 -9.29 10.50 -2.58
CA GLY A 68 -10.45 9.73 -3.00
C GLY A 68 -11.33 10.48 -4.00
N SER A 69 -11.51 11.79 -3.85
CA SER A 69 -12.24 12.59 -4.84
C SER A 69 -11.59 12.56 -6.24
N HIS A 70 -10.26 12.53 -6.33
CA HIS A 70 -9.57 12.44 -7.62
C HIS A 70 -9.71 11.03 -8.23
N ILE A 71 -9.66 10.01 -7.37
CA ILE A 71 -9.83 8.60 -7.75
C ILE A 71 -11.26 8.34 -8.26
N GLU A 72 -12.28 8.85 -7.57
CA GLU A 72 -13.69 8.78 -8.02
C GLU A 72 -13.88 9.43 -9.38
N LYS A 73 -13.29 10.62 -9.59
CA LYS A 73 -13.37 11.33 -10.89
C LYS A 73 -12.72 10.56 -12.03
N ALA A 74 -11.72 9.73 -11.75
CA ALA A 74 -11.11 8.83 -12.73
C ALA A 74 -11.91 7.53 -12.96
N GLY A 75 -13.07 7.39 -12.30
CA GLY A 75 -14.02 6.30 -12.50
C GLY A 75 -13.69 5.04 -11.69
N PHE A 76 -12.94 5.16 -10.60
CA PHE A 76 -12.70 4.06 -9.66
C PHE A 76 -13.67 4.13 -8.48
N LYS A 77 -14.15 2.97 -8.03
CA LYS A 77 -14.91 2.86 -6.77
C LYS A 77 -13.93 2.96 -5.60
N VAL A 78 -14.17 3.88 -4.67
CA VAL A 78 -13.31 4.09 -3.50
C VAL A 78 -14.14 4.59 -2.33
N GLN A 79 -13.93 4.06 -1.13
CA GLN A 79 -14.48 4.62 0.09
C GLN A 79 -13.70 5.87 0.49
N ARG A 80 -14.39 7.00 0.66
CA ARG A 80 -13.78 8.25 1.10
C ARG A 80 -13.82 8.41 2.61
N LEU A 81 -12.66 8.75 3.16
CA LEU A 81 -12.46 9.15 4.54
C LEU A 81 -12.32 10.68 4.63
N LEU A 82 -12.01 11.20 5.83
CA LEU A 82 -11.65 12.60 6.00
C LEU A 82 -10.36 12.91 5.22
N SER A 83 -10.11 14.19 4.94
CA SER A 83 -8.79 14.61 4.44
C SER A 83 -7.72 14.38 5.51
N GLY A 84 -6.47 14.14 5.11
CA GLY A 84 -5.34 13.98 6.05
C GLY A 84 -5.33 15.02 7.17
N PRO A 85 -5.32 16.33 6.86
CA PRO A 85 -5.33 17.42 7.87
C PRO A 85 -6.54 17.45 8.81
N LEU A 86 -7.63 16.74 8.49
CA LEU A 86 -8.84 16.67 9.31
C LEU A 86 -8.95 15.34 10.06
N GLY A 87 -7.88 14.53 10.10
CA GLY A 87 -7.84 13.24 10.78
C GLY A 87 -8.01 12.02 9.87
N GLY A 88 -7.99 12.19 8.55
CA GLY A 88 -8.04 11.06 7.61
C GLY A 88 -6.88 10.08 7.77
N ASP A 89 -5.69 10.58 8.09
CA ASP A 89 -4.51 9.74 8.30
C ASP A 89 -4.65 8.90 9.59
N ALA A 90 -5.30 9.46 10.63
CA ALA A 90 -5.63 8.73 11.85
C ALA A 90 -6.70 7.66 11.62
N GLN A 91 -7.68 7.91 10.73
CA GLN A 91 -8.66 6.88 10.34
C GLN A 91 -7.96 5.69 9.67
N ILE A 92 -7.05 5.95 8.73
CA ILE A 92 -6.29 4.88 8.06
C ILE A 92 -5.37 4.16 9.05
N ALA A 93 -4.71 4.89 9.94
CA ALA A 93 -3.87 4.29 10.98
C ALA A 93 -4.69 3.39 11.92
N SER A 94 -5.93 3.79 12.25
CA SER A 94 -6.85 2.95 13.04
C SER A 94 -7.19 1.65 12.32
N MET A 95 -7.50 1.70 11.02
CA MET A 95 -7.77 0.51 10.21
C MET A 95 -6.53 -0.40 10.11
N ALA A 96 -5.33 0.18 9.94
CA ALA A 96 -4.06 -0.54 9.95
C ALA A 96 -3.83 -1.28 11.28
N ALA A 97 -4.03 -0.59 12.40
CA ALA A 97 -3.88 -1.17 13.74
C ALA A 97 -4.86 -2.32 14.01
N GLN A 98 -6.07 -2.22 13.46
CA GLN A 98 -7.12 -3.24 13.52
C GLN A 98 -6.93 -4.39 12.50
N LYS A 99 -5.85 -4.36 11.70
CA LYS A 99 -5.53 -5.35 10.65
C LYS A 99 -6.61 -5.47 9.57
N GLU A 100 -7.33 -4.38 9.35
CA GLU A 100 -8.37 -4.25 8.32
C GLU A 100 -7.80 -3.92 6.94
N LEU A 101 -6.55 -3.45 6.89
CA LEU A 101 -5.83 -3.13 5.67
C LEU A 101 -4.83 -4.23 5.33
N ASP A 102 -4.70 -4.53 4.04
CA ASP A 102 -3.68 -5.43 3.51
C ASP A 102 -2.52 -4.64 2.89
N MET A 103 -2.73 -3.36 2.55
CA MET A 103 -1.70 -2.46 2.05
C MET A 103 -2.07 -0.99 2.28
N VAL A 104 -1.04 -0.15 2.46
CA VAL A 104 -1.12 1.30 2.36
C VAL A 104 -0.22 1.80 1.23
N ILE A 105 -0.77 2.62 0.34
CA ILE A 105 0.00 3.39 -0.64
C ILE A 105 -0.14 4.86 -0.28
N PHE A 106 0.99 5.47 0.07
CA PHE A 106 1.06 6.88 0.45
C PHE A 106 2.06 7.62 -0.45
N PHE A 107 1.58 8.25 -1.53
CA PHE A 107 2.43 9.11 -2.35
C PHE A 107 2.68 10.46 -1.67
N ARG A 108 3.85 10.54 -1.03
CA ARG A 108 4.33 11.73 -0.36
C ARG A 108 4.99 12.68 -1.35
N ASP A 109 4.81 13.97 -1.12
CA ASP A 109 5.62 15.02 -1.73
C ASP A 109 6.79 15.36 -0.80
N PRO A 110 8.03 14.96 -1.15
CA PRO A 110 9.20 15.20 -0.31
C PRO A 110 9.73 16.63 -0.38
N LEU A 111 9.24 17.46 -1.32
CA LEU A 111 9.74 18.82 -1.53
C LEU A 111 8.85 19.90 -0.91
N ASP A 112 7.64 19.54 -0.50
CA ASP A 112 6.66 20.46 0.06
C ASP A 112 6.53 20.32 1.59
N LYS A 113 6.01 21.36 2.24
CA LYS A 113 5.75 21.38 3.69
C LYS A 113 4.33 20.92 3.97
N HIS A 114 4.20 19.92 4.85
CA HIS A 114 2.90 19.35 5.22
C HIS A 114 2.56 19.71 6.66
N PRO A 115 1.52 20.55 6.92
CA PRO A 115 1.13 20.91 8.29
C PRO A 115 0.74 19.72 9.18
N HIS A 116 0.40 18.59 8.55
CA HIS A 116 -0.01 17.34 9.18
C HIS A 116 1.12 16.29 9.21
N GLU A 117 2.40 16.70 9.08
CA GLU A 117 3.55 15.77 9.16
C GLU A 117 3.57 14.89 10.43
N PRO A 118 3.15 15.35 11.63
CA PRO A 118 3.03 14.46 12.79
C PRO A 118 2.10 13.27 12.54
N ASP A 119 1.00 13.48 11.82
CA ASP A 119 0.03 12.43 11.49
C ASP A 119 0.59 11.46 10.44
N VAL A 120 1.35 11.97 9.47
CA VAL A 120 2.10 11.17 8.50
C VAL A 120 3.06 10.21 9.21
N GLN A 121 3.87 10.73 10.13
CA GLN A 121 4.83 9.92 10.89
C GLN A 121 4.13 8.89 11.78
N MET A 122 3.01 9.27 12.40
CA MET A 122 2.18 8.36 13.18
C MET A 122 1.66 7.20 12.33
N LEU A 123 1.09 7.49 11.15
CA LEU A 123 0.60 6.46 10.23
C LEU A 123 1.71 5.50 9.81
N MET A 124 2.87 6.04 9.40
CA MET A 124 4.03 5.22 9.00
C MET A 124 4.46 4.29 10.12
N ARG A 125 4.60 4.83 11.34
CA ARG A 125 4.95 4.05 12.54
C ARG A 125 3.93 2.94 12.81
N ILE A 126 2.63 3.20 12.65
CA ILE A 126 1.60 2.18 12.84
C ILE A 126 1.71 1.07 11.79
N CYS A 127 2.00 1.41 10.53
CA CYS A 127 2.26 0.40 9.51
C CYS A 127 3.43 -0.50 9.90
N ASP A 128 4.54 0.08 10.38
CA ASP A 128 5.71 -0.68 10.82
C ASP A 128 5.40 -1.59 12.00
N VAL A 129 4.70 -1.09 13.03
CA VAL A 129 4.33 -1.86 14.23
C VAL A 129 3.44 -3.06 13.89
N HIS A 130 2.51 -2.89 12.96
CA HIS A 130 1.54 -3.92 12.58
C HIS A 130 1.97 -4.75 11.36
N ASN A 131 3.19 -4.53 10.85
CA ASN A 131 3.72 -5.15 9.64
C ASN A 131 2.78 -5.04 8.44
N ILE A 132 2.18 -3.85 8.26
CA ILE A 132 1.32 -3.53 7.11
C ILE A 132 2.23 -3.06 5.97
N PRO A 133 2.18 -3.70 4.78
CA PRO A 133 2.91 -3.24 3.61
C PRO A 133 2.60 -1.78 3.31
N LEU A 134 3.65 -0.95 3.29
CA LEU A 134 3.56 0.49 3.05
C LEU A 134 4.45 0.88 1.88
N ALA A 135 3.85 1.43 0.82
CA ALA A 135 4.57 2.04 -0.29
C ALA A 135 4.48 3.57 -0.21
N THR A 136 5.62 4.25 -0.08
CA THR A 136 5.67 5.72 0.05
C THR A 136 5.95 6.46 -1.26
N ASN A 137 6.11 5.72 -2.37
CA ASN A 137 6.40 6.25 -3.69
C ASN A 137 5.89 5.30 -4.81
N PRO A 138 5.75 5.77 -6.05
CA PRO A 138 5.22 4.98 -7.16
C PRO A 138 6.02 3.72 -7.50
N ALA A 139 7.35 3.78 -7.37
CA ALA A 139 8.21 2.63 -7.70
C ALA A 139 7.96 1.46 -6.72
N ALA A 140 7.94 1.74 -5.42
CA ALA A 140 7.60 0.76 -4.39
C ALA A 140 6.18 0.24 -4.58
N ALA A 141 5.22 1.14 -4.83
CA ALA A 141 3.83 0.74 -5.04
C ALA A 141 3.68 -0.19 -6.25
N GLY A 142 4.36 0.11 -7.36
CA GLY A 142 4.33 -0.73 -8.56
C GLY A 142 4.81 -2.15 -8.31
N LEU A 143 5.95 -2.31 -7.63
CA LEU A 143 6.49 -3.63 -7.29
C LEU A 143 5.55 -4.42 -6.39
N MET A 144 5.02 -3.78 -5.34
CA MET A 144 4.13 -4.47 -4.40
C MET A 144 2.78 -4.81 -5.04
N PHE A 145 2.21 -3.90 -5.84
CA PHE A 145 0.91 -4.08 -6.48
C PHE A 145 0.97 -5.15 -7.57
N GLN A 146 2.04 -5.19 -8.37
CA GLN A 146 2.27 -6.27 -9.34
C GLN A 146 2.31 -7.63 -8.65
N GLN A 147 3.03 -7.74 -7.53
CA GLN A 147 3.17 -8.99 -6.79
C GLN A 147 1.86 -9.44 -6.13
N LEU A 148 1.06 -8.51 -5.62
CA LEU A 148 -0.25 -8.81 -5.03
C LEU A 148 -1.25 -9.25 -6.10
N THR A 149 -1.32 -8.49 -7.20
CA THR A 149 -2.30 -8.76 -8.27
C THR A 149 -1.95 -9.96 -9.14
N SER A 150 -0.66 -10.32 -9.28
CA SER A 150 -0.28 -11.55 -10.00
C SER A 150 -0.81 -12.81 -9.31
N ARG A 151 -1.07 -12.74 -8.01
CA ARG A 151 -1.57 -13.88 -7.20
C ARG A 151 -3.10 -13.98 -7.18
N LEU A 152 -3.82 -12.94 -7.61
CA LEU A 152 -5.27 -12.99 -7.82
C LEU A 152 -5.67 -13.69 -9.14
N LYS A 153 -4.71 -13.93 -10.04
CA LYS A 153 -4.95 -14.55 -11.37
C LYS A 153 -4.95 -16.09 -11.33
N SER A 154 -5.01 -16.72 -10.16
CA SER A 154 -5.05 -18.18 -9.97
C SER A 154 -6.38 -18.62 -9.40
#